data_AF-A0A349BBD7-F1
#
_entry.id   AF-A0A349BBD7-F1
#
_cell.length_a   1.000
_cell.length_b   1.000
_cell.length_c   1.000
_cell.angle_alpha   90.00
_cell.angle_beta   90.00
_cell.angle_gamma   90.00
#
_symmetry.space_group_name_H-M   'P 1'
#
loop_
_entity.id
_entity.type
_entity.pdbx_description
1 polymer ?
#
loop_
_entity_poly.entity_id
_entity_poly.type
_entity_poly.pdbx_seq_one_letter_code
_entity_poly.pdbx_strand_id
1 'polypeptide(L)' 'GLHGDHDGVDLLGGSAVGLWDDGTPPPSEPVQATRIGLSAGAEHPWRWYVDGDPNVSRR' A
#
# COMPACT_ATOMS: atom_id res chain seq x y z
N GLY A 1 -8.80 15.35 -6.00
CA GLY A 1 -7.88 14.30 -6.48
C GLY A 1 -6.64 14.33 -5.60
N LEU A 2 -5.78 13.31 -5.67
CA LEU A 2 -4.45 13.35 -5.04
C LEU A 2 -3.45 13.97 -6.03
N HIS A 3 -2.79 15.05 -5.61
CA HIS A 3 -1.80 15.78 -6.40
C HIS A 3 -0.59 16.14 -5.52
N GLY A 4 0.42 16.81 -6.08
CA GLY A 4 1.67 17.11 -5.38
C GLY A 4 1.53 18.06 -4.18
N ASP A 5 0.43 18.79 -4.07
CA ASP A 5 0.06 19.62 -2.91
C ASP A 5 -0.31 18.80 -1.65
N HIS A 6 -0.51 17.48 -1.80
CA HIS A 6 -0.76 16.57 -0.68
C HIS A 6 0.52 15.97 -0.09
N ASP A 7 1.69 16.28 -0.66
CA ASP A 7 2.97 15.79 -0.13
C ASP A 7 3.25 16.35 1.27
N GLY A 8 3.78 15.50 2.16
CA GLY A 8 4.10 15.86 3.55
C GLY A 8 2.90 16.03 4.49
N VAL A 9 1.67 15.78 4.03
CA VAL A 9 0.46 15.92 4.84
C VAL A 9 0.37 14.84 5.94
N ASP A 10 -0.04 15.25 7.15
CA ASP A 10 -0.36 14.33 8.24
C ASP A 10 -1.73 13.66 8.02
N LEU A 11 -1.72 12.35 7.81
CA LEU A 11 -2.91 11.53 7.59
C LEU A 11 -3.77 11.36 8.86
N LEU A 12 -3.23 11.63 10.05
CA LEU A 12 -3.94 11.49 11.32
C LEU A 12 -4.33 12.84 11.93
N GLY A 13 -3.73 13.93 11.46
CA GLY A 13 -3.92 15.29 11.98
C GLY A 13 -5.21 16.00 11.52
N GLY A 14 -6.12 15.31 10.83
CA GLY A 14 -7.37 15.91 10.34
C GLY A 14 -7.19 16.80 9.11
N SER A 15 -6.34 16.39 8.17
CA SER A 15 -6.07 17.09 6.91
C SER A 15 -7.11 16.77 5.82
N ALA A 16 -6.85 17.18 4.56
CA ALA A 16 -7.71 16.87 3.42
C ALA A 16 -7.77 15.36 3.05
N VAL A 17 -6.82 14.56 3.55
CA VAL A 17 -6.71 13.12 3.32
C VAL A 17 -6.35 12.45 4.64
N GLY A 18 -6.71 11.18 4.83
CA GLY A 18 -6.30 10.45 6.02
C GLY A 18 -6.35 8.94 5.86
N LEU A 19 -6.34 8.25 6.99
CA LEU A 19 -6.44 6.80 7.07
C LEU A 19 -7.53 6.40 8.08
N TRP A 20 -8.41 5.48 7.68
CA TRP A 20 -9.52 5.00 8.48
C TRP A 20 -9.50 3.48 8.55
N ASP A 21 -9.83 2.95 9.73
CA ASP A 21 -10.09 1.52 9.91
C ASP A 21 -11.52 1.23 9.43
N ASP A 22 -11.67 0.27 8.53
CA ASP A 22 -12.96 -0.20 8.03
C ASP A 22 -13.52 -1.40 8.83
N GLY A 23 -12.80 -1.85 9.85
CA GLY A 23 -13.14 -2.99 10.70
C GLY A 23 -12.76 -4.35 10.12
N THR A 24 -12.18 -4.41 8.92
CA THR A 24 -11.71 -5.65 8.29
C THR A 24 -10.30 -5.97 8.78
N PRO A 25 -10.08 -7.10 9.48
CA PRO A 25 -8.74 -7.47 9.92
C PRO A 25 -7.85 -7.84 8.73
N PRO A 26 -6.52 -7.68 8.85
CA PRO A 26 -5.58 -8.14 7.83
C PRO A 26 -5.61 -9.68 7.69
N PRO A 27 -5.24 -10.23 6.51
CA PRO A 27 -5.08 -11.67 6.36
C PRO A 27 -3.97 -12.20 7.28
N SER A 28 -4.14 -13.43 7.79
CA SER A 28 -3.12 -14.09 8.62
C SER A 28 -1.81 -14.33 7.86
N GLU A 29 -1.92 -14.55 6.55
CA GLU A 29 -0.78 -14.80 5.65
C GLU A 29 -0.87 -13.85 4.46
N PRO A 30 -0.32 -12.62 4.56
CA PRO A 30 -0.20 -11.75 3.40
C PRO A 30 0.80 -12.32 2.41
N VAL A 31 0.55 -12.13 1.10
CA VAL A 31 1.54 -12.51 0.10
C VAL A 31 2.71 -11.54 0.16
N GLN A 32 3.91 -12.08 0.38
CA GLN A 32 5.15 -11.32 0.34
C GLN A 32 5.85 -11.51 -1.02
N ALA A 33 6.17 -10.41 -1.70
CA ALA A 33 6.73 -10.41 -3.05
C ALA A 33 7.78 -9.31 -3.25
N THR A 34 8.48 -9.33 -4.39
CA THR A 34 9.39 -8.25 -4.80
C THR A 34 8.63 -7.03 -5.29
N ARG A 35 9.25 -5.84 -5.30
CA ARG A 35 8.58 -4.61 -5.76
C ARG A 35 8.48 -4.55 -7.30
N ILE A 36 7.45 -3.86 -7.81
CA ILE A 36 7.19 -3.73 -9.24
C ILE A 36 7.94 -2.52 -9.80
N GLY A 37 8.62 -2.67 -10.94
CA GLY A 37 9.23 -1.55 -11.68
C GLY A 37 10.52 -1.00 -11.09
N LEU A 38 11.19 -1.77 -10.22
CA LEU A 38 12.41 -1.36 -9.55
C LEU A 38 13.65 -2.02 -10.18
N SER A 39 14.74 -1.26 -10.35
CA SER A 39 16.02 -1.77 -10.85
C SER A 39 17.02 -2.08 -9.72
N ALA A 40 17.01 -1.31 -8.63
CA ALA A 40 17.93 -1.48 -7.50
C ALA A 40 17.20 -2.05 -6.27
N GLY A 41 17.73 -3.11 -5.67
CA GLY A 41 17.07 -3.80 -4.55
C GLY A 41 15.78 -4.53 -4.98
N ALA A 42 15.76 -5.01 -6.23
CA ALA A 42 14.63 -5.71 -6.84
C ALA A 42 14.44 -7.12 -6.28
N GLU A 43 15.51 -7.70 -5.73
CA GLU A 43 15.53 -8.98 -5.05
C GLU A 43 14.86 -8.94 -3.66
N HIS A 44 14.71 -7.75 -3.07
CA HIS A 44 14.15 -7.62 -1.74
C HIS A 44 12.62 -7.79 -1.75
N PRO A 45 12.07 -8.68 -0.90
CA PRO A 45 10.65 -8.99 -0.87
C PRO A 45 9.88 -7.96 -0.03
N TRP A 46 9.91 -6.70 -0.44
CA TRP A 46 9.29 -5.56 0.25
C TRP A 46 8.02 -5.07 -0.43
N ARG A 47 7.19 -6.01 -0.86
CA ARG A 47 5.83 -5.78 -1.36
C ARG A 47 4.91 -6.78 -0.68
N TRP A 48 3.77 -6.30 -0.21
CA TRP A 48 2.74 -7.13 0.41
C TRP A 48 1.39 -6.89 -0.28
N TYR A 49 0.57 -7.94 -0.42
CA TYR A 49 -0.79 -7.84 -0.92
C TYR A 49 -1.68 -8.98 -0.39
N VAL A 50 -3.01 -8.81 -0.50
CA VAL A 50 -4.02 -9.82 -0.12
C VAL A 50 -4.16 -10.85 -1.23
N ASP A 51 -4.02 -12.13 -0.92
CA ASP A 51 -4.18 -13.19 -1.92
C ASP A 51 -5.59 -13.21 -2.51
N GLY A 52 -5.69 -13.48 -3.82
CA GLY A 52 -6.96 -13.55 -4.53
C GLY A 52 -7.68 -12.21 -4.79
N ASP A 53 -7.26 -11.10 -4.17
CA ASP A 53 -7.92 -9.79 -4.34
C ASP A 53 -7.85 -9.32 -5.83
N PRO A 54 -9.00 -9.05 -6.48
CA PRO A 54 -9.05 -8.68 -7.88
C PRO A 54 -8.47 -7.28 -8.18
N ASN A 55 -8.27 -6.45 -7.15
CA ASN A 55 -7.75 -5.10 -7.27
C ASN A 55 -6.21 -5.03 -7.21
N VAL A 56 -5.54 -6.16 -6.96
CA VAL A 56 -4.07 -6.23 -6.96
C VAL A 56 -3.55 -5.95 -8.37
N SER A 57 -2.77 -4.87 -8.50
CA SER A 57 -2.29 -4.38 -9.79
C SER A 57 -1.41 -5.37 -10.55
N ARG A 58 -0.58 -6.14 -9.85
CA ARG A 58 0.26 -7.21 -10.40
C ARG A 58 0.60 -8.23 -9.32
N ARG A 59 0.53 -9.49 -9.69
CA ARG A 59 1.00 -10.63 -8.91
C ARG A 59 2.48 -10.86 -9.23
#